data_AF-A0A6I1WQY6-F1
#
_entry.id   AF-A0A6I1WQY6-F1
#
_cell.length_a   1.000
_cell.length_b   1.000
_cell.length_c   1.000
_cell.angle_alpha   90.00
_cell.angle_beta   90.00
_cell.angle_gamma   90.00
#
_symmetry.space_group_name_H-M   'P 1'
#
loop_
_entity.id
_entity.type
_entity.pdbx_description
1 polymer ?
#
loop_
_entity_poly.entity_id
_entity_poly.type
_entity_poly.pdbx_seq_one_letter_code
_entity_poly.pdbx_strand_id
1 'polypeptide(L)'
;MGDLERILKGRLLPADYSKFQIHRSRRGRDIHRVVLLRNTEIAFAYLLPGGPPTVRDIGKGKGKRKKSFPSLSKVLPLSTSRLDPNWTAGRDQHPEVDRRQAKHVLVLGAGALGSPIVDHLAKAGVGRISLVDADTMSPANVGRHLLGAESIGESKACAVAKRVNLAFPSTEVAPYFKNTAAWLKDNSLAEVHAVLDLTGEPDVRVQIENARQKHPCPLLVGWMEPYVAAAHACSLPSGQLWLQGAIDPLYSLQAVVWPDEVIQQEPGCSSRFQSYTAAAAEYAVALVAECALEMIDAAVEPILPRVRSWVRGQLYLDKHWPGLKYNEWASVASEFEGLTLTRSFP
;
A
#
# COMPACT_ATOMS: atom_id res chain seq x y z
N MET A 1 38.36 22.88 -0.84
CA MET A 1 38.88 21.67 -0.15
C MET A 1 38.71 21.81 1.36
N GLY A 2 38.96 23.00 1.93
CA GLY A 2 38.84 23.27 3.38
C GLY A 2 37.48 23.00 4.02
N ASP A 3 36.36 23.45 3.45
CA ASP A 3 35.05 23.29 4.11
C ASP A 3 34.55 21.86 4.19
N LEU A 4 34.70 21.06 3.14
CA LEU A 4 34.33 19.66 3.17
C LEU A 4 35.21 18.88 4.16
N GLU A 5 36.53 19.10 4.15
CA GLU A 5 37.42 18.43 5.12
C GLU A 5 37.11 18.84 6.56
N ARG A 6 36.75 20.11 6.80
CA ARG A 6 36.31 20.60 8.11
C ARG A 6 35.00 19.94 8.55
N ILE A 7 34.00 19.87 7.66
CA ILE A 7 32.72 19.22 7.93
C ILE A 7 32.92 17.72 8.21
N LEU A 8 33.69 17.02 7.38
CA LEU A 8 33.95 15.59 7.55
C LEU A 8 34.71 15.30 8.84
N LYS A 9 35.75 16.07 9.19
CA LYS A 9 36.48 15.92 10.47
C LYS A 9 35.59 16.20 11.69
N GLY A 10 34.67 17.16 11.58
CA GLY A 10 33.78 17.53 12.69
C GLY A 10 32.57 16.61 12.86
N ARG A 11 32.20 15.82 11.85
CA ARG A 11 30.98 15.00 11.84
C ARG A 11 31.22 13.49 11.83
N LEU A 12 32.39 13.04 11.42
CA LEU A 12 32.72 11.61 11.33
C LEU A 12 33.66 11.19 12.45
N LEU A 13 33.50 9.94 12.89
CA LEU A 13 34.50 9.29 13.73
C LEU A 13 35.84 9.19 12.97
N PRO A 14 37.00 9.21 13.67
CA PRO A 14 38.31 9.15 13.02
C PRO A 14 38.49 7.97 12.05
N ALA A 15 37.89 6.81 12.37
CA ALA A 15 37.91 5.62 11.53
C ALA A 15 37.16 5.83 10.20
N ASP A 16 35.99 6.47 10.24
CA ASP A 16 35.20 6.77 9.05
C ASP A 16 35.82 7.89 8.23
N TYR A 17 36.37 8.93 8.88
CA TYR A 17 37.12 9.99 8.20
C TYR A 17 38.32 9.43 7.42
N SER A 18 39.03 8.46 7.98
CA SER A 18 40.20 7.83 7.33
C SER A 18 39.84 7.12 6.02
N LYS A 19 38.62 6.55 5.92
CA LYS A 19 38.11 5.96 4.67
C LYS A 19 38.04 6.98 3.51
N PHE A 20 37.89 8.29 3.80
CA PHE A 20 37.89 9.35 2.78
C PHE A 20 39.28 9.75 2.28
N GLN A 21 40.34 9.43 3.03
CA GLN A 21 41.72 9.81 2.71
C GLN A 21 42.47 8.70 1.96
N ILE A 22 42.24 7.43 2.35
CA ILE A 22 43.02 6.27 1.87
C ILE A 22 42.68 5.90 0.40
N HIS A 23 41.54 6.33 -0.14
CA HIS A 23 41.01 5.84 -1.43
C HIS A 23 40.89 6.91 -2.52
N ARG A 24 41.66 8.00 -2.41
CA ARG A 24 41.75 9.05 -3.45
C ARG A 24 42.47 8.60 -4.74
N SER A 25 42.96 7.36 -4.81
CA SER A 25 43.60 6.81 -6.01
C SER A 25 42.58 6.19 -6.98
N ARG A 26 42.84 6.28 -8.29
CA ARG A 26 41.99 5.73 -9.36
C ARG A 26 41.69 4.22 -9.26
N ARG A 27 42.39 3.47 -8.40
CA ARG A 27 42.31 2.00 -8.29
C ARG A 27 41.82 1.50 -6.92
N GLY A 28 41.34 2.37 -6.03
CA GLY A 28 40.77 1.94 -4.74
C GLY A 28 39.52 1.09 -4.96
N ARG A 29 39.60 -0.22 -4.68
CA ARG A 29 38.57 -1.21 -5.04
C ARG A 29 37.34 -1.21 -4.14
N ASP A 30 37.39 -0.58 -2.96
CA ASP A 30 36.34 -0.79 -1.93
C ASP A 30 35.56 0.45 -1.44
N ILE A 31 35.65 1.65 -2.05
CA ILE A 31 35.13 2.87 -1.39
C ILE A 31 34.22 3.82 -2.18
N HIS A 32 33.28 4.39 -1.40
CA HIS A 32 32.25 5.38 -1.73
C HIS A 32 32.80 6.59 -2.50
N ARG A 33 32.12 6.93 -3.61
CA ARG A 33 32.54 7.98 -4.56
C ARG A 33 31.62 9.19 -4.54
N VAL A 34 30.57 9.14 -3.74
CA VAL A 34 29.62 10.23 -3.51
C VAL A 34 29.46 10.41 -2.01
N VAL A 35 29.56 11.64 -1.54
CA VAL A 35 29.18 12.03 -0.17
C VAL A 35 27.81 12.66 -0.25
N LEU A 36 26.87 12.20 0.56
CA LEU A 36 25.58 12.85 0.75
C LEU A 36 25.53 13.43 2.16
N LEU A 37 25.32 14.73 2.26
CA LEU A 37 25.11 15.44 3.52
C LEU A 37 23.66 15.92 3.50
N ARG A 38 22.87 15.54 4.51
CA ARG A 38 21.47 15.96 4.63
C ARG A 38 21.12 16.40 6.04
N ASN A 39 20.21 17.35 6.14
CA ASN A 39 19.34 17.57 7.30
C ASN A 39 17.88 17.63 6.82
N THR A 40 16.96 18.07 7.68
CA THR A 40 15.54 18.22 7.34
C THR A 40 15.27 19.28 6.26
N GLU A 41 16.15 20.27 6.11
CA GLU A 41 15.92 21.44 5.25
C GLU A 41 16.71 21.38 3.94
N ILE A 42 17.88 20.75 3.94
CA ILE A 42 18.87 20.86 2.86
C ILE A 42 19.60 19.52 2.68
N ALA A 43 19.80 19.17 1.41
CA ALA A 43 20.69 18.08 1.00
C ALA A 43 21.72 18.61 0.00
N PHE A 44 22.98 18.22 0.18
CA PHE A 44 24.04 18.43 -0.79
C PHE A 44 24.78 17.11 -1.01
N ALA A 45 25.16 16.85 -2.25
CA ALA A 45 26.08 15.77 -2.54
C ALA A 45 27.31 16.24 -3.29
N TYR A 46 28.37 15.45 -3.13
CA TYR A 46 29.67 15.73 -3.70
C TYR A 46 30.22 14.45 -4.31
N LEU A 47 30.52 14.48 -5.60
CA LEU A 47 31.30 13.45 -6.27
C LEU A 47 32.77 13.65 -5.92
N LEU A 48 33.37 12.62 -5.32
CA LEU A 48 34.74 12.66 -4.85
C LEU A 48 35.75 12.42 -6.00
N PRO A 49 36.99 12.90 -5.86
CA PRO A 49 38.09 12.58 -6.76
C PRO A 49 38.22 11.07 -7.03
N GLY A 50 38.39 10.68 -8.30
CA GLY A 50 38.44 9.27 -8.70
C GLY A 50 37.07 8.59 -8.87
N GLY A 51 35.96 9.34 -8.77
CA GLY A 51 34.60 8.87 -9.05
C GLY A 51 34.35 8.41 -10.50
N PRO A 52 33.21 7.72 -10.76
CA PRO A 52 32.85 7.30 -12.13
C PRO A 52 32.81 8.48 -13.10
N PRO A 53 33.05 8.25 -14.40
CA PRO A 53 33.05 9.33 -15.38
C PRO A 53 31.67 9.99 -15.43
N THR A 54 31.65 11.31 -15.34
CA THR A 54 30.45 12.10 -15.63
C THR A 54 30.28 12.20 -17.14
N VAL A 55 29.06 12.01 -17.63
CA VAL A 55 28.73 12.21 -19.04
C VAL A 55 28.25 13.65 -19.18
N ARG A 56 29.04 14.49 -19.84
CA ARG A 56 28.61 15.84 -20.20
C ARG A 56 28.15 15.84 -21.65
N ASP A 57 26.96 16.39 -21.90
CA ASP A 57 26.56 16.75 -23.25
C ASP A 57 27.28 18.05 -23.62
N ILE A 58 28.15 17.94 -24.61
CA ILE A 58 28.90 19.07 -25.14
C ILE A 58 28.25 19.39 -26.48
N GLY A 59 27.21 20.24 -26.49
CA GLY A 59 26.69 20.79 -27.76
C GLY A 59 27.83 21.51 -28.50
N LYS A 60 28.00 21.43 -29.82
CA LYS A 60 27.04 21.34 -30.92
C LYS A 60 27.34 20.14 -31.83
N GLY A 61 26.44 19.16 -31.87
CA GLY A 61 26.50 18.01 -32.77
C GLY A 61 25.80 16.81 -32.14
N LYS A 62 24.84 16.19 -32.85
CA LYS A 62 24.11 15.01 -32.39
C LYS A 62 25.08 13.94 -31.88
N GLY A 63 25.07 13.64 -30.58
CA GLY A 63 25.55 12.37 -30.02
C GLY A 63 27.01 12.27 -29.53
N LYS A 64 27.84 13.32 -29.54
CA LYS A 64 29.20 13.22 -28.98
C LYS A 64 29.22 13.38 -27.45
N ARG A 65 28.93 12.29 -26.73
CA ARG A 65 29.06 12.19 -25.27
C ARG A 65 30.53 12.03 -24.88
N LYS A 66 31.13 13.02 -24.21
CA LYS A 66 32.49 12.89 -23.65
C LYS A 66 32.40 12.44 -22.19
N LYS A 67 32.94 11.26 -21.90
CA LYS A 67 33.17 10.79 -20.52
C LYS A 67 34.28 11.65 -19.90
N SER A 68 33.95 12.46 -18.91
CA SER A 68 34.91 13.24 -18.13
C SER A 68 35.01 12.70 -16.71
N PHE A 69 36.22 12.31 -16.29
CA PHE A 69 36.44 11.91 -14.90
C PHE A 69 36.55 13.16 -14.02
N PRO A 70 35.99 13.14 -12.80
CA PRO A 70 36.24 14.18 -11.80
C PRO A 70 37.75 14.32 -11.58
N SER A 71 38.25 15.55 -11.46
CA SER A 71 39.69 15.75 -11.26
C SER A 71 40.12 15.13 -9.93
N LEU A 72 41.37 14.65 -9.85
CA LEU A 72 41.93 14.09 -8.62
C LEU A 72 42.02 15.11 -7.46
N SER A 73 41.85 16.40 -7.78
CA SER A 73 42.03 17.54 -6.88
C SER A 73 40.76 18.32 -6.58
N LYS A 74 39.65 18.08 -7.29
CA LYS A 74 38.41 18.86 -7.16
C LYS A 74 37.22 17.96 -6.91
N VAL A 75 36.54 18.25 -5.80
CA VAL A 75 35.21 17.73 -5.49
C VAL A 75 34.21 18.37 -6.45
N LEU A 76 33.31 17.59 -7.04
CA LEU A 76 32.28 18.10 -7.93
C LEU A 76 30.93 18.11 -7.20
N PRO A 77 30.30 19.28 -6.99
CA PRO A 77 28.97 19.33 -6.39
C PRO A 77 27.95 18.64 -7.29
N LEU A 78 27.04 17.92 -6.67
CA LEU A 78 25.92 17.25 -7.30
C LEU A 78 24.64 17.91 -6.82
N SER A 79 23.69 18.11 -7.74
CA SER A 79 22.32 18.40 -7.35
C SER A 79 21.70 17.13 -6.77
N THR A 80 21.01 17.27 -5.65
CA THR A 80 20.30 16.17 -5.00
C THR A 80 18.84 16.52 -4.88
N SER A 81 17.99 15.51 -5.08
CA SER A 81 16.57 15.57 -4.76
C SER A 81 16.26 14.43 -3.80
N ARG A 82 15.40 14.71 -2.81
CA ARG A 82 14.99 13.73 -1.82
C ARG A 82 13.99 12.75 -2.43
N LEU A 83 14.21 11.46 -2.16
CA LEU A 83 13.31 10.35 -2.52
C LEU A 83 13.02 9.45 -1.31
N ASP A 84 13.35 9.92 -0.09
CA ASP A 84 13.01 9.21 1.14
C ASP A 84 11.50 9.30 1.43
N PRO A 85 10.93 8.35 2.19
CA PRO A 85 9.50 8.30 2.47
C PRO A 85 8.99 9.55 3.19
N ASN A 86 9.75 10.11 4.14
CA ASN A 86 9.34 11.31 4.87
C ASN A 86 9.13 12.51 3.92
N TRP A 87 9.96 12.63 2.88
CA TRP A 87 9.77 13.66 1.86
C TRP A 87 8.66 13.34 0.87
N THR A 88 8.65 12.12 0.32
CA THR A 88 7.80 11.74 -0.81
C THR A 88 6.35 11.48 -0.43
N ALA A 89 6.12 10.82 0.70
CA ALA A 89 4.79 10.58 1.25
C ALA A 89 4.37 11.72 2.19
N GLY A 90 5.27 12.13 3.09
CA GLY A 90 4.92 13.00 4.20
C GLY A 90 5.24 14.48 4.04
N ARG A 91 6.05 14.87 3.05
CA ARG A 91 6.62 16.25 2.94
C ARG A 91 7.21 16.77 4.26
N ASP A 92 7.73 15.87 5.10
CA ASP A 92 8.14 16.08 6.50
C ASP A 92 7.07 16.69 7.43
N GLN A 93 5.80 16.70 7.01
CA GLN A 93 4.63 17.18 7.77
C GLN A 93 3.81 16.04 8.40
N HIS A 94 4.12 14.80 8.02
CA HIS A 94 3.43 13.58 8.47
C HIS A 94 4.40 12.70 9.28
N PRO A 95 4.55 12.93 10.60
CA PRO A 95 5.48 12.18 11.46
C PRO A 95 5.14 10.68 11.56
N GLU A 96 3.92 10.30 11.21
CA GLU A 96 3.48 8.91 11.15
C GLU A 96 4.19 8.09 10.06
N VAL A 97 4.74 8.73 9.02
CA VAL A 97 5.46 8.03 7.93
C VAL A 97 6.65 7.23 8.45
N ASP A 98 7.46 7.79 9.36
CA ASP A 98 8.57 7.06 9.99
C ASP A 98 8.08 5.80 10.74
N ARG A 99 6.91 5.89 11.39
CA ARG A 99 6.31 4.75 12.09
C ARG A 99 5.80 3.73 11.10
N ARG A 100 5.11 4.15 10.03
CA ARG A 100 4.60 3.29 8.96
C ARG A 100 5.72 2.52 8.25
N GLN A 101 6.91 3.11 8.12
CA GLN A 101 8.09 2.44 7.57
C GLN A 101 8.55 1.23 8.41
N ALA A 102 8.23 1.18 9.70
CA ALA A 102 8.50 0.02 10.55
C ALA A 102 7.34 -1.01 10.54
N LYS A 103 6.23 -0.72 9.86
CA LYS A 103 5.04 -1.58 9.86
C LYS A 103 5.10 -2.61 8.74
N HIS A 104 4.60 -3.79 9.07
CA HIS A 104 4.37 -4.90 8.17
C HIS A 104 2.88 -5.21 8.12
N VAL A 105 2.28 -5.05 6.95
CA VAL A 105 0.85 -5.26 6.71
C VAL A 105 0.66 -6.50 5.85
N LEU A 106 -0.23 -7.40 6.26
CA LEU A 106 -0.68 -8.52 5.43
C LEU A 106 -1.93 -8.10 4.68
N VAL A 107 -1.91 -8.17 3.36
CA VAL A 107 -3.06 -7.91 2.50
C VAL A 107 -3.48 -9.21 1.82
N LEU A 108 -4.72 -9.61 2.06
CA LEU A 108 -5.34 -10.81 1.48
C LEU A 108 -6.31 -10.36 0.39
N GLY A 109 -6.06 -10.82 -0.83
CA GLY A 109 -6.78 -10.39 -2.02
C GLY A 109 -6.07 -9.21 -2.69
N ALA A 110 -5.72 -9.41 -3.94
CA ALA A 110 -5.17 -8.42 -4.86
C ALA A 110 -6.23 -8.04 -5.91
N GLY A 111 -7.53 -8.12 -5.61
CA GLY A 111 -8.61 -7.83 -6.56
C GLY A 111 -8.84 -6.33 -6.82
N ALA A 112 -10.08 -5.98 -7.19
CA ALA A 112 -10.48 -4.60 -7.49
C ALA A 112 -10.34 -3.65 -6.29
N LEU A 113 -10.46 -4.17 -5.06
CA LEU A 113 -10.27 -3.41 -3.83
C LEU A 113 -8.82 -3.51 -3.34
N GLY A 114 -8.28 -4.73 -3.26
CA GLY A 114 -6.96 -4.98 -2.69
C GLY A 114 -5.79 -4.42 -3.48
N SER A 115 -5.79 -4.53 -4.82
CA SER A 115 -4.67 -4.03 -5.62
C SER A 115 -4.46 -2.51 -5.49
N PRO A 116 -5.46 -1.63 -5.63
CA PRO A 116 -5.26 -0.20 -5.40
C PRO A 116 -4.95 0.12 -3.93
N ILE A 117 -5.50 -0.62 -2.96
CA ILE A 117 -5.14 -0.40 -1.54
C ILE A 117 -3.65 -0.64 -1.30
N VAL A 118 -3.04 -1.68 -1.88
CA VAL A 118 -1.58 -1.89 -1.78
C VAL A 118 -0.80 -0.68 -2.33
N ASP A 119 -1.25 -0.12 -3.46
CA ASP A 119 -0.66 1.10 -4.05
C ASP A 119 -0.83 2.32 -3.12
N HIS A 120 -2.00 2.48 -2.49
CA HIS A 120 -2.25 3.53 -1.49
C HIS A 120 -1.40 3.38 -0.23
N LEU A 121 -1.25 2.17 0.31
CA LEU A 121 -0.40 1.91 1.47
C LEU A 121 1.08 2.22 1.16
N ALA A 122 1.55 1.86 -0.03
CA ALA A 122 2.90 2.19 -0.47
C ALA A 122 3.11 3.70 -0.60
N LYS A 123 2.17 4.41 -1.23
CA LYS A 123 2.15 5.89 -1.30
C LYS A 123 2.12 6.55 0.07
N ALA A 124 1.48 5.93 1.05
CA ALA A 124 1.40 6.42 2.42
C ALA A 124 2.67 6.12 3.26
N GLY A 125 3.65 5.41 2.68
CA GLY A 125 4.91 5.10 3.32
C GLY A 125 4.87 3.88 4.25
N VAL A 126 3.98 2.90 4.02
CA VAL A 126 4.07 1.61 4.71
C VAL A 126 5.34 0.87 4.28
N GLY A 127 6.11 0.36 5.24
CA GLY A 127 7.43 -0.22 4.97
C GLY A 127 7.38 -1.58 4.29
N ARG A 128 6.57 -2.51 4.82
CA ARG A 128 6.48 -3.88 4.30
C ARG A 128 5.03 -4.30 4.09
N ILE A 129 4.75 -4.91 2.94
CA ILE A 129 3.44 -5.45 2.59
C ILE A 129 3.61 -6.89 2.12
N SER A 130 2.98 -7.85 2.80
CA SER A 130 2.81 -9.20 2.26
C SER A 130 1.49 -9.25 1.48
N LEU A 131 1.54 -9.53 0.18
CA LEU A 131 0.35 -9.57 -0.68
C LEU A 131 0.05 -11.01 -1.09
N VAL A 132 -1.09 -11.54 -0.64
CA VAL A 132 -1.51 -12.93 -0.88
C VAL A 132 -2.73 -12.94 -1.79
N ASP A 133 -2.60 -13.57 -2.95
CA ASP A 133 -3.71 -13.78 -3.88
C ASP A 133 -3.40 -15.01 -4.76
N ALA A 134 -4.40 -15.87 -4.98
CA ALA A 134 -4.25 -17.12 -5.73
C ALA A 134 -4.69 -17.00 -7.20
N ASP A 135 -5.16 -15.84 -7.63
CA ASP A 135 -5.71 -15.63 -8.96
C ASP A 135 -4.68 -15.11 -9.95
N THR A 136 -5.00 -15.34 -11.21
CA THR A 136 -4.33 -14.78 -12.37
C THR A 136 -5.20 -13.67 -12.96
N MET A 137 -4.57 -12.64 -13.52
CA MET A 137 -5.27 -11.57 -14.24
C MET A 137 -6.03 -12.12 -15.44
N SER A 138 -7.31 -11.77 -15.53
CA SER A 138 -8.19 -12.11 -16.65
C SER A 138 -8.69 -10.83 -17.37
N PRO A 139 -9.17 -10.94 -18.63
CA PRO A 139 -9.76 -9.80 -19.34
C PRO A 139 -10.89 -9.10 -18.56
N ALA A 140 -11.71 -9.86 -17.83
CA ALA A 140 -12.81 -9.32 -17.01
C ALA A 140 -12.35 -8.43 -15.85
N ASN A 141 -11.04 -8.45 -15.51
CA ASN A 141 -10.50 -7.64 -14.42
C ASN A 141 -10.00 -6.27 -14.88
N VAL A 142 -9.66 -6.11 -16.16
CA VAL A 142 -8.96 -4.92 -16.70
C VAL A 142 -9.68 -3.61 -16.37
N GLY A 143 -11.01 -3.59 -16.39
CA GLY A 143 -11.80 -2.37 -16.16
C GLY A 143 -11.85 -1.87 -14.71
N ARG A 144 -11.34 -2.65 -13.74
CA ARG A 144 -11.49 -2.36 -12.30
C ARG A 144 -10.27 -2.72 -11.45
N HIS A 145 -9.23 -3.28 -12.06
CA HIS A 145 -8.02 -3.71 -11.38
C HIS A 145 -6.91 -2.67 -11.57
N LEU A 146 -5.98 -2.57 -10.62
CA LEU A 146 -4.83 -1.65 -10.73
C LEU A 146 -3.95 -1.92 -11.96
N LEU A 147 -3.93 -3.17 -12.41
CA LEU A 147 -3.16 -3.65 -13.57
C LEU A 147 -4.00 -3.56 -14.85
N GLY A 148 -3.34 -3.26 -15.97
CA GLY A 148 -3.97 -3.20 -17.28
C GLY A 148 -3.95 -4.52 -18.04
N ALA A 149 -4.32 -4.44 -19.32
CA ALA A 149 -4.38 -5.57 -20.23
C ALA A 149 -3.01 -6.26 -20.46
N GLU A 150 -1.91 -5.53 -20.24
CA GLU A 150 -0.55 -6.04 -20.35
C GLU A 150 -0.21 -7.15 -19.34
N SER A 151 -0.96 -7.23 -18.24
CA SER A 151 -0.75 -8.22 -17.19
C SER A 151 -1.67 -9.44 -17.29
N ILE A 152 -2.51 -9.55 -18.33
CA ILE A 152 -3.39 -10.73 -18.51
C ILE A 152 -2.53 -12.01 -18.56
N GLY A 153 -2.92 -13.01 -17.77
CA GLY A 153 -2.17 -14.26 -17.62
C GLY A 153 -1.07 -14.23 -16.55
N GLU A 154 -0.77 -13.07 -15.95
CA GLU A 154 0.15 -12.97 -14.82
C GLU A 154 -0.58 -13.16 -13.48
N SER A 155 0.11 -13.71 -12.48
CA SER A 155 -0.38 -13.74 -11.09
C SER A 155 -0.66 -12.30 -10.62
N LYS A 156 -1.86 -12.06 -10.07
CA LYS A 156 -2.25 -10.73 -9.58
C LYS A 156 -1.29 -10.23 -8.50
N ALA A 157 -0.99 -11.07 -7.51
CA ALA A 157 -0.07 -10.74 -6.42
C ALA A 157 1.33 -10.36 -6.95
N CYS A 158 1.93 -11.19 -7.81
CA CYS A 158 3.27 -10.94 -8.34
C CYS A 158 3.34 -9.67 -9.20
N ALA A 159 2.36 -9.46 -10.07
CA ALA A 159 2.34 -8.31 -10.97
C ALA A 159 2.08 -6.99 -10.22
N VAL A 160 1.17 -6.97 -9.22
CA VAL A 160 0.97 -5.81 -8.34
C VAL A 160 2.24 -5.51 -7.56
N ALA A 161 2.87 -6.51 -6.93
CA ALA A 161 4.11 -6.30 -6.18
C ALA A 161 5.24 -5.74 -7.07
N LYS A 162 5.40 -6.28 -8.28
CA LYS A 162 6.39 -5.77 -9.26
C LYS A 162 6.14 -4.30 -9.60
N ARG A 163 4.89 -3.92 -9.86
CA ARG A 163 4.49 -2.54 -10.17
C ARG A 163 4.78 -1.60 -8.99
N VAL A 164 4.35 -1.99 -7.79
CA VAL A 164 4.44 -1.15 -6.58
C VAL A 164 5.90 -1.00 -6.14
N ASN A 165 6.69 -2.07 -6.11
CA ASN A 165 8.12 -2.01 -5.77
C ASN A 165 8.91 -1.14 -6.77
N LEU A 166 8.52 -1.11 -8.04
CA LEU A 166 9.14 -0.23 -9.04
C LEU A 166 8.77 1.24 -8.81
N ALA A 167 7.52 1.51 -8.42
CA ALA A 167 6.98 2.86 -8.25
C ALA A 167 7.38 3.51 -6.91
N PHE A 168 7.48 2.73 -5.83
CA PHE A 168 7.66 3.24 -4.46
C PHE A 168 8.83 2.53 -3.76
N PRO A 169 10.07 3.00 -3.94
CA PRO A 169 11.28 2.34 -3.41
C PRO A 169 11.35 2.25 -1.88
N SER A 170 10.52 3.00 -1.15
CA SER A 170 10.43 2.98 0.31
C SER A 170 9.50 1.88 0.85
N THR A 171 8.86 1.11 -0.03
CA THR A 171 7.94 0.04 0.36
C THR A 171 8.38 -1.27 -0.28
N GLU A 172 8.50 -2.30 0.53
CA GLU A 172 8.73 -3.67 0.08
C GLU A 172 7.39 -4.42 0.02
N VAL A 173 6.96 -4.78 -1.19
CA VAL A 173 5.83 -5.68 -1.40
C VAL A 173 6.34 -7.07 -1.72
N ALA A 174 6.12 -8.02 -0.80
CA ALA A 174 6.41 -9.43 -0.97
C ALA A 174 5.16 -10.16 -1.52
N PRO A 175 5.16 -10.66 -2.77
CA PRO A 175 4.02 -11.36 -3.33
C PRO A 175 4.00 -12.84 -2.96
N TYR A 176 2.80 -13.37 -2.74
CA TYR A 176 2.55 -14.79 -2.54
C TYR A 176 1.40 -15.24 -3.45
N PHE A 177 1.74 -15.97 -4.52
CA PHE A 177 0.76 -16.61 -5.39
C PHE A 177 0.21 -17.88 -4.74
N LYS A 178 -0.60 -17.68 -3.69
CA LYS A 178 -1.17 -18.72 -2.82
C LYS A 178 -2.54 -18.25 -2.33
N ASN A 179 -3.41 -19.18 -1.99
CA ASN A 179 -4.57 -18.85 -1.18
C ASN A 179 -4.16 -18.68 0.30
N THR A 180 -5.03 -18.09 1.10
CA THR A 180 -4.77 -17.79 2.52
C THR A 180 -4.39 -19.04 3.31
N ALA A 181 -5.11 -20.15 3.13
CA ALA A 181 -4.82 -21.40 3.82
C ALA A 181 -3.41 -21.92 3.51
N ALA A 182 -2.97 -21.89 2.26
CA ALA A 182 -1.63 -22.31 1.86
C ALA A 182 -0.56 -21.35 2.38
N TRP A 183 -0.83 -20.04 2.43
CA TRP A 183 0.09 -19.07 3.02
C TRP A 183 0.29 -19.30 4.53
N LEU A 184 -0.80 -19.54 5.27
CA LEU A 184 -0.79 -19.81 6.72
C LEU A 184 -0.11 -21.14 7.12
N LYS A 185 0.14 -22.05 6.18
CA LYS A 185 0.93 -23.27 6.45
C LYS A 185 2.42 -22.97 6.61
N ASP A 186 2.91 -22.02 5.83
CA ASP A 186 4.34 -21.70 5.75
C ASP A 186 4.71 -20.41 6.51
N ASN A 187 3.71 -19.63 6.93
CA ASN A 187 3.88 -18.31 7.54
C ASN A 187 2.96 -18.16 8.75
N SER A 188 3.27 -17.18 9.61
CA SER A 188 2.45 -16.82 10.77
C SER A 188 2.19 -15.32 10.82
N LEU A 189 1.28 -14.90 11.71
CA LEU A 189 0.98 -13.49 11.94
C LEU A 189 1.88 -12.82 12.99
N ALA A 190 2.93 -13.49 13.47
CA ALA A 190 3.72 -13.01 14.61
C ALA A 190 4.40 -11.65 14.38
N GLU A 191 4.80 -11.34 13.14
CA GLU A 191 5.42 -10.06 12.76
C GLU A 191 4.46 -9.16 11.96
N VAL A 192 3.17 -9.50 11.92
CA VAL A 192 2.16 -8.75 11.17
C VAL A 192 1.53 -7.71 12.11
N HIS A 193 1.59 -6.45 11.71
CA HIS A 193 1.08 -5.33 12.49
C HIS A 193 -0.41 -5.03 12.20
N ALA A 194 -0.89 -5.42 11.02
CA ALA A 194 -2.31 -5.36 10.64
C ALA A 194 -2.58 -6.37 9.52
N VAL A 195 -3.75 -6.99 9.55
CA VAL A 195 -4.26 -7.84 8.47
C VAL A 195 -5.40 -7.10 7.79
N LEU A 196 -5.35 -6.99 6.46
CA LEU A 196 -6.45 -6.48 5.63
C LEU A 196 -7.03 -7.66 4.84
N ASP A 197 -8.24 -8.08 5.18
CA ASP A 197 -9.00 -9.03 4.40
C ASP A 197 -9.87 -8.29 3.39
N LEU A 198 -9.49 -8.42 2.11
CA LEU A 198 -10.12 -7.78 0.96
C LEU A 198 -10.53 -8.83 -0.08
N THR A 199 -10.68 -10.09 0.36
CA THR A 199 -11.05 -11.23 -0.48
C THR A 199 -12.56 -11.31 -0.72
N GLY A 200 -13.35 -10.90 0.28
CA GLY A 200 -14.80 -11.13 0.31
C GLY A 200 -15.19 -12.59 0.55
N GLU A 201 -14.24 -13.46 0.92
CA GLU A 201 -14.48 -14.89 1.09
C GLU A 201 -14.78 -15.24 2.56
N PRO A 202 -15.87 -16.00 2.86
CA PRO A 202 -16.15 -16.48 4.22
C PRO A 202 -15.04 -17.34 4.82
N ASP A 203 -14.46 -18.24 4.03
CA ASP A 203 -13.45 -19.18 4.53
C ASP A 203 -12.16 -18.47 4.97
N VAL A 204 -11.78 -17.38 4.28
CA VAL A 204 -10.62 -16.55 4.65
C VAL A 204 -10.81 -15.94 6.03
N ARG A 205 -12.02 -15.48 6.35
CA ARG A 205 -12.33 -14.87 7.66
C ARG A 205 -12.20 -15.88 8.79
N VAL A 206 -12.68 -17.11 8.60
CA VAL A 206 -12.50 -18.20 9.58
C VAL A 206 -11.01 -18.56 9.74
N GLN A 207 -10.26 -18.64 8.64
CA GLN A 207 -8.83 -18.96 8.66
C GLN A 207 -8.01 -17.90 9.40
N ILE A 208 -8.29 -16.62 9.13
CA ILE A 208 -7.60 -15.50 9.78
C ILE A 208 -8.00 -15.36 11.24
N GLU A 209 -9.27 -15.58 11.59
CA GLU A 209 -9.71 -15.62 12.98
C GLU A 209 -8.89 -16.64 13.79
N ASN A 210 -8.79 -17.88 13.29
CA ASN A 210 -8.00 -18.93 13.94
C ASN A 210 -6.51 -18.59 14.04
N ALA A 211 -5.94 -17.92 13.04
CA ALA A 211 -4.55 -17.47 13.07
C ALA A 211 -4.34 -16.33 14.09
N ARG A 212 -5.27 -15.38 14.18
CA ARG A 212 -5.23 -14.24 15.11
C ARG A 212 -5.41 -14.66 16.56
N GLN A 213 -6.13 -15.75 16.85
CA GLN A 213 -6.17 -16.31 18.20
C GLN A 213 -4.80 -16.79 18.69
N LYS A 214 -3.94 -17.27 17.77
CA LYS A 214 -2.55 -17.69 18.10
C LYS A 214 -1.60 -16.50 18.14
N HIS A 215 -1.77 -15.55 17.23
CA HIS A 215 -0.93 -14.37 17.08
C HIS A 215 -1.81 -13.13 16.94
N PRO A 216 -2.19 -12.49 18.07
CA PRO A 216 -3.12 -11.37 18.06
C PRO A 216 -2.59 -10.17 17.28
N CYS A 217 -3.34 -9.74 16.27
CA CYS A 217 -3.10 -8.51 15.54
C CYS A 217 -4.44 -7.84 15.17
N PRO A 218 -4.45 -6.54 14.86
CA PRO A 218 -5.60 -5.86 14.25
C PRO A 218 -6.03 -6.52 12.93
N LEU A 219 -7.34 -6.50 12.66
CA LEU A 219 -7.95 -6.97 11.42
C LEU A 219 -8.86 -5.90 10.86
N LEU A 220 -8.66 -5.57 9.59
CA LEU A 220 -9.62 -4.82 8.80
C LEU A 220 -10.27 -5.77 7.79
N VAL A 221 -11.59 -5.76 7.71
CA VAL A 221 -12.35 -6.44 6.65
C VAL A 221 -13.00 -5.38 5.76
N GLY A 222 -12.66 -5.39 4.47
CA GLY A 222 -13.15 -4.41 3.49
C GLY A 222 -13.94 -5.10 2.38
N TRP A 223 -15.12 -4.58 2.05
CA TRP A 223 -15.93 -5.10 0.95
C TRP A 223 -16.83 -4.03 0.33
N MET A 224 -17.40 -4.38 -0.83
CA MET A 224 -18.38 -3.59 -1.56
C MET A 224 -19.65 -4.40 -1.78
N GLU A 225 -20.78 -3.72 -1.76
CA GLU A 225 -22.06 -4.27 -2.20
C GLU A 225 -22.24 -4.14 -3.71
N PRO A 226 -23.17 -4.90 -4.34
CA PRO A 226 -23.48 -4.77 -5.75
C PRO A 226 -23.67 -3.32 -6.23
N TYR A 227 -23.23 -3.05 -7.46
CA TYR A 227 -23.15 -1.70 -8.05
C TYR A 227 -22.28 -0.70 -7.28
N VAL A 228 -21.59 -1.13 -6.22
CA VAL A 228 -20.99 -0.25 -5.21
C VAL A 228 -22.05 0.70 -4.62
N ALA A 229 -23.25 0.17 -4.41
CA ALA A 229 -24.33 0.85 -3.68
C ALA A 229 -23.91 1.16 -2.24
N ALA A 230 -23.04 0.34 -1.67
CA ALA A 230 -22.34 0.63 -0.43
C ALA A 230 -20.93 0.04 -0.44
N ALA A 231 -20.08 0.62 0.38
CA ALA A 231 -18.74 0.14 0.68
C ALA A 231 -18.53 0.15 2.19
N HIS A 232 -17.77 -0.81 2.69
CA HIS A 232 -17.63 -1.00 4.13
C HIS A 232 -16.17 -1.30 4.48
N ALA A 233 -15.75 -0.76 5.61
CA ALA A 233 -14.51 -1.09 6.29
C ALA A 233 -14.84 -1.37 7.75
N CYS A 234 -14.64 -2.63 8.17
CA CYS A 234 -14.76 -3.01 9.56
C CYS A 234 -13.37 -3.11 10.18
N SER A 235 -13.11 -2.28 11.19
CA SER A 235 -11.84 -2.22 11.91
C SER A 235 -11.99 -2.89 13.26
N LEU A 236 -11.28 -4.01 13.44
CA LEU A 236 -11.23 -4.78 14.68
C LEU A 236 -9.84 -4.63 15.33
N PRO A 237 -9.75 -4.16 16.58
CA PRO A 237 -8.49 -4.14 17.31
C PRO A 237 -7.96 -5.55 17.56
N SER A 238 -6.69 -5.64 17.98
CA SER A 238 -6.09 -6.91 18.40
C SER A 238 -6.92 -7.55 19.53
N GLY A 239 -7.17 -8.86 19.41
CA GLY A 239 -7.98 -9.63 20.37
C GLY A 239 -9.50 -9.60 20.12
N GLN A 240 -10.01 -8.68 19.30
CA GLN A 240 -11.43 -8.70 18.91
C GLN A 240 -11.67 -9.72 17.81
N LEU A 241 -12.63 -10.63 18.03
CA LEU A 241 -13.06 -11.64 17.05
C LEU A 241 -14.03 -11.02 16.03
N TRP A 242 -13.95 -11.49 14.79
CA TRP A 242 -14.92 -11.22 13.73
C TRP A 242 -16.18 -12.08 13.92
N LEU A 243 -15.99 -13.37 14.19
CA LEU A 243 -17.10 -14.32 14.32
C LEU A 243 -17.81 -14.13 15.66
N GLN A 244 -19.14 -14.00 15.61
CA GLN A 244 -20.01 -13.99 16.79
C GLN A 244 -20.51 -15.41 17.04
N GLY A 245 -19.68 -16.22 17.70
CA GLY A 245 -19.88 -17.67 17.81
C GLY A 245 -19.72 -18.35 16.44
N ALA A 246 -20.79 -18.95 15.93
CA ALA A 246 -20.82 -19.57 14.59
C ALA A 246 -21.38 -18.63 13.49
N ILE A 247 -21.69 -17.37 13.84
CA ILE A 247 -22.36 -16.44 12.93
C ILE A 247 -21.34 -15.48 12.33
N ASP A 248 -21.37 -15.38 11.00
CA ASP A 248 -20.65 -14.36 10.25
C ASP A 248 -21.52 -13.09 10.13
N PRO A 249 -21.13 -11.96 10.76
CA PRO A 249 -21.97 -10.77 10.82
C PRO A 249 -22.08 -10.03 9.48
N LEU A 250 -21.33 -10.40 8.43
CA LEU A 250 -21.29 -9.67 7.15
C LEU A 250 -22.67 -9.33 6.58
N TYR A 251 -23.61 -10.28 6.62
CA TYR A 251 -24.97 -10.09 6.12
C TYR A 251 -25.72 -9.02 6.91
N SER A 252 -25.60 -9.00 8.25
CA SER A 252 -26.23 -7.98 9.10
C SER A 252 -25.64 -6.58 8.90
N LEU A 253 -24.42 -6.51 8.35
CA LEU A 253 -23.72 -5.25 8.10
C LEU A 253 -24.08 -4.62 6.75
N GLN A 254 -24.85 -5.31 5.91
CA GLN A 254 -25.27 -4.79 4.61
C GLN A 254 -26.19 -3.57 4.75
N ALA A 255 -26.01 -2.59 3.86
CA ALA A 255 -26.82 -1.38 3.77
C ALA A 255 -28.09 -1.61 2.98
N VAL A 256 -28.02 -2.40 1.90
CA VAL A 256 -29.14 -2.67 1.00
C VAL A 256 -29.61 -4.12 1.16
N VAL A 257 -30.93 -4.31 1.08
CA VAL A 257 -31.56 -5.63 1.02
C VAL A 257 -31.51 -6.10 -0.43
N TRP A 258 -30.67 -7.09 -0.71
CA TRP A 258 -30.43 -7.57 -2.07
C TRP A 258 -31.37 -8.71 -2.46
N PRO A 259 -32.04 -8.62 -3.63
CA PRO A 259 -32.73 -9.75 -4.24
C PRO A 259 -31.73 -10.83 -4.68
N ASP A 260 -32.17 -12.09 -4.67
CA ASP A 260 -31.34 -13.21 -5.15
C ASP A 260 -30.93 -13.04 -6.63
N GLU A 261 -31.77 -12.39 -7.45
CA GLU A 261 -31.48 -12.21 -8.88
C GLU A 261 -30.33 -11.23 -9.17
N VAL A 262 -30.01 -10.35 -8.21
CA VAL A 262 -28.89 -9.39 -8.33
C VAL A 262 -27.55 -10.07 -8.05
N ILE A 263 -27.56 -11.16 -7.27
CA ILE A 263 -26.34 -11.90 -6.93
C ILE A 263 -26.05 -12.92 -8.05
N GLN A 264 -25.50 -12.44 -9.17
CA GLN A 264 -25.10 -13.32 -10.27
C GLN A 264 -23.69 -13.87 -10.04
N GLN A 265 -23.60 -15.20 -9.93
CA GLN A 265 -22.33 -15.93 -9.91
C GLN A 265 -21.98 -16.31 -11.35
N GLU A 266 -20.77 -15.97 -11.83
CA GLU A 266 -20.36 -16.42 -13.16
C GLU A 266 -20.16 -17.94 -13.18
N PRO A 267 -20.67 -18.66 -14.20
CA PRO A 267 -20.43 -20.09 -14.32
C PRO A 267 -18.91 -20.38 -14.46
N GLY A 268 -18.36 -21.15 -13.51
CA GLY A 268 -16.96 -21.62 -13.56
C GLY A 268 -15.93 -20.67 -12.93
N CYS A 269 -16.34 -19.56 -12.33
CA CYS A 269 -15.47 -18.66 -11.56
C CYS A 269 -16.02 -18.47 -10.14
N SER A 270 -15.16 -18.36 -9.13
CA SER A 270 -15.57 -17.93 -7.78
C SER A 270 -16.00 -16.46 -7.73
N SER A 271 -15.83 -15.70 -8.83
CA SER A 271 -16.17 -14.28 -8.87
C SER A 271 -17.65 -14.04 -9.19
N ARG A 272 -18.29 -13.19 -8.36
CA ARG A 272 -19.61 -12.61 -8.63
C ARG A 272 -19.42 -11.41 -9.55
N PHE A 273 -20.03 -11.42 -10.73
CA PHE A 273 -19.97 -10.25 -11.62
C PHE A 273 -20.91 -9.18 -11.09
N GLN A 274 -20.34 -8.09 -10.56
CA GLN A 274 -21.08 -6.91 -10.17
C GLN A 274 -20.75 -5.80 -11.17
N SER A 275 -21.77 -5.28 -11.85
CA SER A 275 -21.60 -4.19 -12.80
C SER A 275 -21.34 -2.88 -12.05
N TYR A 276 -20.13 -2.35 -12.14
CA TYR A 276 -19.79 -1.01 -11.63
C TYR A 276 -18.64 -0.41 -12.44
N THR A 277 -18.51 0.91 -12.36
CA THR A 277 -17.37 1.63 -12.93
C THR A 277 -16.20 1.66 -11.96
N ALA A 278 -14.97 1.79 -12.46
CA ALA A 278 -13.80 1.99 -11.62
C ALA A 278 -13.99 3.19 -10.67
N ALA A 279 -14.55 4.30 -11.17
CA ALA A 279 -14.84 5.48 -10.38
C ALA A 279 -15.82 5.24 -9.22
N ALA A 280 -16.78 4.30 -9.37
CA ALA A 280 -17.65 3.91 -8.26
C ALA A 280 -16.86 3.12 -7.21
N ALA A 281 -16.01 2.18 -7.63
CA ALA A 281 -15.15 1.40 -6.74
C ALA A 281 -14.14 2.26 -5.97
N GLU A 282 -13.69 3.40 -6.53
CA GLU A 282 -12.77 4.32 -5.84
C GLU A 282 -13.31 4.83 -4.50
N TYR A 283 -14.63 4.96 -4.33
CA TYR A 283 -15.22 5.30 -3.03
C TYR A 283 -14.91 4.25 -1.97
N ALA A 284 -14.94 2.98 -2.35
CA ALA A 284 -14.58 1.87 -1.46
C ALA A 284 -13.08 1.83 -1.20
N VAL A 285 -12.26 2.00 -2.24
CA VAL A 285 -10.80 2.05 -2.13
C VAL A 285 -10.38 3.15 -1.15
N ALA A 286 -10.90 4.36 -1.32
CA ALA A 286 -10.61 5.50 -0.45
C ALA A 286 -11.04 5.22 1.00
N LEU A 287 -12.29 4.79 1.20
CA LEU A 287 -12.83 4.48 2.54
C LEU A 287 -11.97 3.44 3.26
N VAL A 288 -11.64 2.35 2.58
CA VAL A 288 -10.90 1.23 3.17
C VAL A 288 -9.44 1.59 3.39
N ALA A 289 -8.81 2.32 2.47
CA ALA A 289 -7.44 2.79 2.63
C ALA A 289 -7.29 3.75 3.83
N GLU A 290 -8.23 4.68 4.01
CA GLU A 290 -8.27 5.56 5.19
C GLU A 290 -8.38 4.75 6.49
N CYS A 291 -9.34 3.81 6.55
CA CYS A 291 -9.51 2.97 7.73
C CYS A 291 -8.29 2.08 8.02
N ALA A 292 -7.61 1.60 6.97
CA ALA A 292 -6.37 0.84 7.10
C ALA A 292 -5.23 1.68 7.67
N LEU A 293 -5.05 2.92 7.18
CA LEU A 293 -4.01 3.82 7.69
C LEU A 293 -4.30 4.24 9.13
N GLU A 294 -5.56 4.57 9.47
CA GLU A 294 -5.97 4.82 10.86
C GLU A 294 -5.61 3.64 11.77
N MET A 295 -5.85 2.40 11.32
CA MET A 295 -5.50 1.18 12.05
C MET A 295 -3.99 0.99 12.22
N ILE A 296 -3.21 1.26 11.17
CA ILE A 296 -1.76 1.13 11.16
C ILE A 296 -1.10 2.19 12.07
N ASP A 297 -1.66 3.39 12.10
CA ASP A 297 -1.15 4.55 12.84
C ASP A 297 -1.55 4.58 14.31
N ALA A 298 -2.58 3.82 14.71
CA ALA A 298 -3.05 3.76 16.08
C ALA A 298 -1.95 3.25 17.02
N ALA A 299 -1.28 4.22 17.66
CA ALA A 299 -0.12 3.97 18.50
C ALA A 299 -0.42 4.12 20.01
N VAL A 300 -1.55 4.72 20.41
CA VAL A 300 -1.77 5.11 21.83
C VAL A 300 -3.21 4.97 22.35
N GLU A 301 -4.25 5.03 21.51
CA GLU A 301 -5.64 4.85 21.96
C GLU A 301 -6.27 3.58 21.36
N PRO A 302 -7.04 2.80 22.16
CA PRO A 302 -7.70 1.60 21.66
C PRO A 302 -8.71 1.99 20.58
N ILE A 303 -8.48 1.53 19.36
CA ILE A 303 -9.51 1.58 18.32
C ILE A 303 -10.65 0.69 18.80
N LEU A 304 -11.76 1.29 19.21
CA LEU A 304 -12.98 0.53 19.44
C LEU A 304 -13.39 -0.21 18.15
N PRO A 305 -13.85 -1.46 18.26
CA PRO A 305 -14.41 -2.20 17.15
C PRO A 305 -15.49 -1.37 16.44
N ARG A 306 -15.31 -1.09 15.16
CA ARG A 306 -16.21 -0.21 14.41
C ARG A 306 -16.38 -0.65 12.98
N VAL A 307 -17.50 -0.23 12.39
CA VAL A 307 -17.80 -0.39 10.97
C VAL A 307 -18.03 1.00 10.39
N ARG A 308 -17.15 1.42 9.48
CA ARG A 308 -17.37 2.61 8.66
C ARG A 308 -17.96 2.15 7.34
N SER A 309 -19.08 2.74 6.96
CA SER A 309 -19.80 2.42 5.73
C SER A 309 -20.02 3.70 4.95
N TRP A 310 -19.79 3.66 3.64
CA TRP A 310 -20.28 4.68 2.73
C TRP A 310 -21.43 4.08 1.93
N VAL A 311 -22.57 4.78 1.87
CA VAL A 311 -23.83 4.27 1.31
C VAL A 311 -24.38 5.27 0.31
N ARG A 312 -24.75 4.80 -0.89
CA ARG A 312 -25.39 5.59 -1.94
C ARG A 312 -26.85 5.90 -1.62
N GLY A 313 -27.35 7.02 -2.13
CA GLY A 313 -28.75 7.43 -2.02
C GLY A 313 -29.73 6.68 -2.89
N GLN A 314 -31.03 6.90 -2.61
CA GLN A 314 -32.12 6.17 -3.28
C GLN A 314 -32.14 6.43 -4.79
N LEU A 315 -31.86 7.67 -5.21
CA LEU A 315 -31.78 8.03 -6.63
C LEU A 315 -30.73 7.18 -7.39
N TYR A 316 -29.62 6.84 -6.73
CA TYR A 316 -28.61 5.98 -7.32
C TYR A 316 -29.08 4.52 -7.39
N LEU A 317 -29.72 4.03 -6.32
CA LEU A 317 -30.26 2.67 -6.28
C LEU A 317 -31.32 2.47 -7.37
N ASP A 318 -32.32 3.36 -7.45
CA ASP A 318 -33.43 3.29 -8.41
C ASP A 318 -32.95 3.30 -9.87
N LYS A 319 -31.83 3.99 -10.15
CA LYS A 319 -31.21 4.02 -11.47
C LYS A 319 -30.63 2.67 -11.88
N HIS A 320 -30.13 1.87 -10.93
CA HIS A 320 -29.46 0.60 -11.21
C HIS A 320 -30.40 -0.59 -11.05
N TRP A 321 -31.29 -0.54 -10.06
CA TRP A 321 -32.28 -1.58 -9.81
C TRP A 321 -33.52 -0.98 -9.09
N PRO A 322 -34.71 -1.07 -9.70
CA PRO A 322 -35.92 -0.49 -9.11
C PRO A 322 -36.36 -1.26 -7.86
N GLY A 323 -36.81 -0.53 -6.83
CA GLY A 323 -37.44 -1.13 -5.64
C GLY A 323 -36.48 -1.71 -4.61
N LEU A 324 -35.17 -1.43 -4.71
CA LEU A 324 -34.22 -1.74 -3.64
C LEU A 324 -34.57 -0.98 -2.36
N LYS A 325 -34.45 -1.67 -1.22
CA LYS A 325 -34.70 -1.11 0.11
C LYS A 325 -33.42 -1.14 0.94
N TYR A 326 -33.30 -0.17 1.83
CA TYR A 326 -32.24 -0.17 2.84
C TYR A 326 -32.61 -1.06 4.03
N ASN A 327 -31.58 -1.62 4.67
CA ASN A 327 -31.68 -2.04 6.06
C ASN A 327 -31.91 -0.80 6.96
N GLU A 328 -32.57 -0.98 8.10
CA GLU A 328 -33.03 0.10 8.97
C GLU A 328 -31.94 1.13 9.28
N TRP A 329 -30.74 0.66 9.65
CA TRP A 329 -29.60 1.50 10.00
C TRP A 329 -29.10 2.39 8.85
N ALA A 330 -29.31 1.97 7.60
CA ALA A 330 -28.83 2.66 6.40
C ALA A 330 -29.89 3.56 5.77
N SER A 331 -31.14 3.51 6.23
CA SER A 331 -32.28 4.23 5.65
C SER A 331 -32.03 5.74 5.50
N VAL A 332 -31.32 6.36 6.45
CA VAL A 332 -30.94 7.78 6.40
C VAL A 332 -30.14 8.17 5.15
N ALA A 333 -29.45 7.22 4.49
CA ALA A 333 -28.71 7.49 3.26
C ALA A 333 -29.64 7.85 2.07
N SER A 334 -30.94 7.51 2.14
CA SER A 334 -31.89 7.75 1.04
C SER A 334 -32.00 9.22 0.65
N GLU A 335 -31.75 10.13 1.59
CA GLU A 335 -31.88 11.59 1.42
C GLU A 335 -30.63 12.27 0.82
N PHE A 336 -29.53 11.53 0.63
CA PHE A 336 -28.24 12.08 0.19
C PHE A 336 -27.77 11.43 -1.12
N GLU A 337 -26.80 12.01 -1.83
CA GLU A 337 -26.16 11.31 -2.97
C GLU A 337 -25.23 10.17 -2.52
N GLY A 338 -24.64 10.34 -1.33
CA GLY A 338 -23.85 9.35 -0.63
C GLY A 338 -23.57 9.83 0.79
N LEU A 339 -23.59 8.90 1.75
CA LEU A 339 -23.44 9.19 3.18
C LEU A 339 -22.43 8.24 3.81
N THR A 340 -21.47 8.79 4.55
CA THR A 340 -20.55 8.00 5.38
C THR A 340 -21.09 7.90 6.80
N LEU A 341 -21.25 6.67 7.29
CA LEU A 341 -21.76 6.32 8.60
C LEU A 341 -20.69 5.53 9.36
N THR A 342 -20.54 5.80 10.66
CA THR A 342 -19.72 4.97 11.56
C THR A 342 -20.63 4.34 12.61
N ARG A 343 -20.51 3.03 12.79
CA ARG A 343 -21.28 2.23 13.75
C ARG A 343 -20.35 1.39 14.60
N SER A 344 -20.79 0.99 15.79
CA SER A 344 -20.11 -0.04 16.56
C SER A 344 -20.16 -1.38 15.81
N PHE A 345 -19.12 -2.19 15.96
CA PHE A 345 -19.20 -3.59 15.54
C PHE A 345 -20.17 -4.34 16.46
N PRO A 346 -21.09 -5.16 15.91
CA PRO A 346 -22.12 -5.87 16.67
C PRO A 346 -21.56 -6.98 17.55
#